data_AF-A0A0F2NKU8-F1
#
_entry.id   AF-A0A0F2NKU8-F1
#
_cell.length_a   1.000
_cell.length_b   1.000
_cell.length_c   1.000
_cell.angle_alpha   90.00
_cell.angle_beta   90.00
_cell.angle_gamma   90.00
#
_symmetry.space_group_name_H-M   'P 1'
#
loop_
_entity.id
_entity.type
_entity.pdbx_description
1 polymer ?
#
loop_
_entity_poly.entity_id
_entity_poly.type
_entity_poly.pdbx_seq_one_letter_code
_entity_poly.pdbx_strand_id
1 'polypeptide(L)'
;MTQLYPRFIDPYYFCQGFLPHISPDAAAKASTIFETGISAYPDDFILRFFHGTNFFLSMNEPLKGAEAFAKAAKLPEAPPLFAHLAALLSAQGGDIAAGLISLKTMLASEKDEGVRVRYGDEIAVFEQALEVQNSLNAYTGKYGAAPETLEALVPEFIANIPDIKGSFELMYNPPSLHLQRPDKKKQTGSGIPWN
;
A
#
# COMPACT_ATOMS: atom_id res chain seq x y z
N MET A 1 2.00 -19.90 23.53
CA MET A 1 3.30 -20.50 23.14
C MET A 1 4.33 -19.42 22.83
N THR A 2 4.06 -18.48 21.91
CA THR A 2 4.97 -17.37 21.57
C THR A 2 5.30 -16.45 22.77
N GLN A 3 4.37 -16.26 23.71
CA GLN A 3 4.65 -15.52 24.95
C GLN A 3 5.58 -16.26 25.93
N LEU A 4 5.58 -17.60 25.90
CA LEU A 4 6.39 -18.43 26.81
C LEU A 4 7.77 -18.75 26.20
N TYR A 5 7.81 -18.98 24.90
CA TYR A 5 9.01 -19.31 24.13
C TYR A 5 9.10 -18.43 22.88
N PRO A 6 9.39 -17.12 23.04
CA PRO A 6 9.37 -16.18 21.93
C PRO A 6 10.44 -16.44 20.86
N ARG A 7 11.51 -17.17 21.22
CA ARG A 7 12.57 -17.61 20.29
C ARG A 7 12.34 -19.00 19.69
N PHE A 8 11.12 -19.54 19.78
CA PHE A 8 10.74 -20.69 18.97
C PHE A 8 10.06 -20.14 17.72
N ILE A 9 10.70 -20.30 16.55
CA ILE A 9 10.34 -19.55 15.33
C ILE A 9 9.16 -20.18 14.56
N ASP A 10 9.04 -21.51 14.54
CA ASP A 10 8.04 -22.23 13.76
C ASP A 10 6.59 -21.76 14.00
N PRO A 11 6.15 -21.45 15.25
CA PRO A 11 4.82 -20.94 15.51
C PRO A 11 4.47 -19.65 14.74
N TYR A 12 5.43 -18.77 14.44
CA TYR A 12 5.17 -17.57 13.65
C TYR A 12 4.89 -17.92 12.18
N TYR A 13 5.64 -18.85 11.60
CA TYR A 13 5.41 -19.32 10.23
C TYR A 13 4.08 -20.06 10.11
N PHE A 14 3.76 -20.94 11.07
CA PHE A 14 2.44 -21.56 11.12
C PHE A 14 1.33 -20.52 11.32
N CYS A 15 1.54 -19.52 12.19
CA CYS A 15 0.58 -18.43 12.36
C CYS A 15 0.29 -17.76 11.01
N GLN A 16 1.31 -17.39 10.24
CA GLN A 16 1.12 -16.72 8.95
C GLN A 16 0.35 -17.60 7.96
N GLY A 17 0.65 -18.89 7.88
CA GLY A 17 0.03 -19.80 6.92
C GLY A 17 -1.46 -20.07 7.15
N PHE A 18 -1.98 -19.78 8.36
CA PHE A 18 -3.36 -20.14 8.72
C PHE A 18 -4.17 -18.95 9.21
N LEU A 19 -3.68 -18.24 10.23
CA LEU A 19 -4.52 -17.34 11.03
C LEU A 19 -5.00 -16.09 10.25
N PRO A 20 -4.16 -15.37 9.48
CA PRO A 20 -4.58 -14.19 8.73
C PRO A 20 -5.64 -14.44 7.66
N HIS A 21 -5.80 -15.70 7.23
CA HIS A 21 -6.71 -16.07 6.14
C HIS A 21 -8.13 -16.40 6.62
N ILE A 22 -8.36 -16.49 7.93
CA ILE A 22 -9.67 -16.85 8.52
C ILE A 22 -10.62 -15.64 8.52
N SER A 23 -10.15 -14.49 9.01
CA SER A 23 -10.94 -13.26 9.10
C SER A 23 -10.06 -12.06 9.40
N PRO A 24 -10.55 -10.80 9.23
CA PRO A 24 -9.83 -9.61 9.67
C PRO A 24 -9.44 -9.63 11.15
N ASP A 25 -10.33 -10.13 12.03
CA ASP A 25 -10.04 -10.24 13.47
C ASP A 25 -8.95 -11.28 13.76
N ALA A 26 -8.93 -12.39 13.02
CA ALA A 26 -7.88 -13.37 13.13
C ALA A 26 -6.53 -12.81 12.62
N ALA A 27 -6.55 -12.04 11.54
CA ALA A 27 -5.37 -11.32 11.05
C ALA A 27 -4.85 -10.30 12.07
N ALA A 28 -5.73 -9.56 12.75
CA ALA A 28 -5.33 -8.66 13.83
C ALA A 28 -4.63 -9.41 14.97
N LYS A 29 -5.15 -10.59 15.36
CA LYS A 29 -4.49 -11.48 16.35
C LYS A 29 -3.15 -12.03 15.83
N ALA A 30 -3.05 -12.33 14.54
CA ALA A 30 -1.78 -12.74 13.95
C ALA A 30 -0.75 -11.60 14.03
N SER A 31 -1.16 -10.36 13.76
CA SER A 31 -0.29 -9.19 13.88
C SER A 31 0.29 -9.03 15.30
N THR A 32 -0.51 -9.22 16.36
CA THR A 32 0.03 -9.16 17.75
C THR A 32 1.01 -10.30 18.04
N ILE A 33 0.82 -11.47 17.44
CA ILE A 33 1.79 -12.58 17.49
C ILE A 33 3.09 -12.16 16.79
N PHE A 34 3.02 -11.53 15.61
CA PHE A 34 4.21 -11.06 14.91
C PHE A 34 4.94 -9.92 15.62
N GLU A 35 4.25 -9.03 16.34
CA GLU A 35 4.91 -8.03 17.20
C GLU A 35 5.81 -8.69 18.26
N THR A 36 5.34 -9.80 18.84
CA THR A 36 6.15 -10.62 19.77
C THR A 36 7.37 -11.20 19.06
N GLY A 37 7.19 -11.74 17.86
CA GLY A 37 8.28 -12.30 17.04
C GLY A 37 9.32 -11.27 16.63
N ILE A 38 8.87 -10.10 16.16
CA ILE A 38 9.72 -8.96 15.78
C ILE A 38 10.55 -8.48 16.98
N SER A 39 9.98 -8.48 18.18
CA SER A 39 10.71 -8.10 19.39
C SER A 39 11.80 -9.13 19.75
N ALA A 40 11.54 -10.42 19.49
CA ALA A 40 12.48 -11.51 19.75
C ALA A 40 13.57 -11.66 18.67
N TYR A 41 13.25 -11.25 17.44
CA TYR A 41 14.07 -11.33 16.23
C TYR A 41 14.05 -9.99 15.48
N PRO A 42 14.71 -8.94 16.01
CA PRO A 42 14.62 -7.59 15.47
C PRO A 42 15.11 -7.46 14.01
N ASP A 43 16.06 -8.32 13.63
CA ASP A 43 16.72 -8.36 12.32
C ASP A 43 16.05 -9.33 11.33
N ASP A 44 15.00 -10.05 11.75
CA ASP A 44 14.26 -10.96 10.87
C ASP A 44 13.25 -10.17 10.02
N PHE A 45 13.58 -10.03 8.74
CA PHE A 45 12.73 -9.31 7.79
C PHE A 45 11.47 -10.08 7.39
N ILE A 46 11.45 -11.41 7.52
CA ILE A 46 10.28 -12.22 7.16
C ILE A 46 9.14 -11.97 8.15
N LEU A 47 9.44 -11.90 9.45
CA LEU A 47 8.41 -11.58 10.45
C LEU A 47 7.82 -10.19 10.25
N ARG A 48 8.63 -9.22 9.81
CA ARG A 48 8.17 -7.86 9.47
C ARG A 48 7.33 -7.85 8.21
N PHE A 49 7.72 -8.66 7.22
CA PHE A 49 6.93 -8.84 6.01
C PHE A 49 5.55 -9.41 6.34
N PHE A 50 5.48 -10.49 7.11
CA PHE A 50 4.24 -11.10 7.59
C PHE A 50 3.34 -10.08 8.31
N HIS A 51 3.91 -9.35 9.28
CA HIS A 51 3.20 -8.29 10.00
C HIS A 51 2.62 -7.22 9.07
N GLY A 52 3.42 -6.67 8.14
CA GLY A 52 2.97 -5.66 7.19
C GLY A 52 1.90 -6.16 6.23
N THR A 53 2.01 -7.41 5.78
CA THR A 53 1.06 -7.99 4.81
C THR A 53 -0.36 -8.17 5.35
N ASN A 54 -0.50 -8.49 6.64
CA ASN A 54 -1.82 -8.72 7.23
C ASN A 54 -2.73 -7.49 7.13
N PHE A 55 -2.16 -6.29 7.28
CA PHE A 55 -2.93 -5.05 7.24
C PHE A 55 -3.63 -4.86 5.90
N PHE A 56 -2.91 -4.99 4.78
CA PHE A 56 -3.50 -4.69 3.48
C PHE A 56 -4.17 -5.89 2.80
N LEU A 57 -3.70 -7.12 3.04
CA LEU A 57 -4.29 -8.31 2.41
C LEU A 57 -5.51 -8.84 3.15
N SER A 58 -5.51 -8.81 4.48
CA SER A 58 -6.55 -9.46 5.29
C SER A 58 -7.45 -8.45 6.02
N MET A 59 -6.91 -7.28 6.39
CA MET A 59 -7.64 -6.29 7.20
C MET A 59 -8.18 -5.11 6.38
N ASN A 60 -7.77 -4.97 5.11
CA ASN A 60 -8.11 -3.83 4.24
C ASN A 60 -7.68 -2.47 4.84
N GLU A 61 -6.53 -2.44 5.50
CA GLU A 61 -5.93 -1.27 6.15
C GLU A 61 -4.60 -0.87 5.47
N PRO A 62 -4.64 -0.38 4.22
CA PRO A 62 -3.42 -0.10 3.45
C PRO A 62 -2.48 0.88 4.14
N LEU A 63 -2.98 1.95 4.77
CA LEU A 63 -2.13 2.92 5.47
C LEU A 63 -1.36 2.32 6.65
N LYS A 64 -1.95 1.38 7.40
CA LYS A 64 -1.22 0.69 8.48
C LYS A 64 -0.16 -0.24 7.93
N GLY A 65 -0.46 -0.91 6.80
CA GLY A 65 0.54 -1.67 6.06
C GLY A 65 1.69 -0.78 5.57
N ALA A 66 1.37 0.39 5.02
CA ALA A 66 2.36 1.37 4.59
C ALA A 66 3.29 1.80 5.73
N GLU A 67 2.72 2.12 6.89
CA GLU A 67 3.48 2.47 8.09
C GLU A 67 4.39 1.32 8.55
N ALA A 68 3.88 0.09 8.59
CA ALA A 68 4.64 -1.09 8.99
C ALA A 68 5.85 -1.32 8.06
N PHE A 69 5.65 -1.23 6.74
CA PHE A 69 6.73 -1.37 5.78
C PHE A 69 7.69 -0.18 5.77
N ALA A 70 7.20 1.05 5.98
CA ALA A 70 8.06 2.23 6.11
C ALA A 70 8.98 2.12 7.34
N LYS A 71 8.50 1.53 8.45
CA LYS A 71 9.34 1.22 9.62
C LYS A 71 10.37 0.14 9.28
N ALA A 72 9.98 -0.92 8.58
CA ALA A 72 10.90 -1.99 8.17
C ALA A 72 11.98 -1.49 7.20
N ALA A 73 11.63 -0.59 6.27
CA ALA A 73 12.54 -0.01 5.28
C ALA A 73 13.68 0.84 5.90
N LYS A 74 13.54 1.28 7.15
CA LYS A 74 14.56 2.07 7.87
C LYS A 74 15.65 1.21 8.51
N LEU A 75 15.48 -0.12 8.51
CA LEU A 75 16.46 -1.01 9.12
C LEU A 75 17.70 -1.15 8.22
N PRO A 76 18.89 -1.36 8.82
CA PRO A 76 20.09 -1.72 8.07
C PRO A 76 19.83 -2.95 7.21
N GLU A 77 20.31 -2.97 5.97
CA GLU A 77 20.15 -4.09 5.02
C GLU A 77 18.68 -4.48 4.70
N ALA A 78 17.72 -3.60 5.01
CA ALA A 78 16.32 -3.83 4.68
C ALA A 78 16.14 -4.03 3.16
N PRO A 79 15.42 -5.07 2.73
CA PRO A 79 15.11 -5.26 1.32
C PRO A 79 14.40 -4.03 0.72
N PRO A 80 14.82 -3.53 -0.47
CA PRO A 80 14.20 -2.37 -1.12
C PRO A 80 12.68 -2.49 -1.33
N LEU A 81 12.18 -3.72 -1.40
CA LEU A 81 10.76 -4.04 -1.49
C LEU A 81 9.94 -3.37 -0.36
N PHE A 82 10.47 -3.21 0.85
CA PHE A 82 9.71 -2.58 1.94
C PHE A 82 9.40 -1.10 1.66
N ALA A 83 10.38 -0.34 1.18
CA ALA A 83 10.14 1.05 0.78
C ALA A 83 9.14 1.11 -0.38
N HIS A 84 9.23 0.18 -1.33
CA HIS A 84 8.31 0.12 -2.46
C HIS A 84 6.87 -0.18 -2.02
N LEU A 85 6.68 -1.18 -1.16
CA LEU A 85 5.37 -1.54 -0.62
C LEU A 85 4.80 -0.40 0.23
N ALA A 86 5.62 0.29 1.03
CA ALA A 86 5.19 1.47 1.75
C ALA A 86 4.63 2.53 0.80
N ALA A 87 5.33 2.82 -0.30
CA ALA A 87 4.90 3.80 -1.28
C ALA A 87 3.56 3.43 -1.96
N LEU A 88 3.44 2.18 -2.40
CA LEU A 88 2.22 1.68 -3.06
C LEU A 88 1.02 1.70 -2.12
N LEU A 89 1.21 1.28 -0.87
CA LEU A 89 0.14 1.22 0.12
C LEU A 89 -0.27 2.60 0.66
N SER A 90 0.67 3.57 0.73
CA SER A 90 0.33 4.96 1.02
C SER A 90 -0.66 5.50 -0.03
N ALA A 91 -0.34 5.33 -1.31
CA ALA A 91 -1.21 5.76 -2.40
C ALA A 91 -2.55 5.01 -2.45
N GLN A 92 -2.53 3.69 -2.21
CA GLN A 92 -3.77 2.90 -2.10
C GLN A 92 -4.64 3.38 -0.94
N GLY A 93 -4.03 3.80 0.17
CA GLY A 93 -4.73 4.37 1.33
C GLY A 93 -5.16 5.82 1.18
N GLY A 94 -4.82 6.48 0.06
CA GLY A 94 -5.17 7.87 -0.25
C GLY A 94 -4.10 8.90 0.09
N ASP A 95 -2.96 8.49 0.67
CA ASP A 95 -1.79 9.34 0.84
C ASP A 95 -0.85 9.25 -0.37
N ILE A 96 -1.35 9.74 -1.51
CA ILE A 96 -0.65 9.72 -2.79
C ILE A 96 0.66 10.52 -2.72
N ALA A 97 0.66 11.62 -1.95
CA ALA A 97 1.82 12.48 -1.77
C ALA A 97 2.97 11.75 -1.04
N ALA A 98 2.69 11.06 0.06
CA ALA A 98 3.71 10.28 0.77
C ALA A 98 4.27 9.14 -0.09
N GLY A 99 3.40 8.48 -0.86
CA GLY A 99 3.81 7.47 -1.81
C GLY A 99 4.76 8.01 -2.89
N LEU A 100 4.43 9.18 -3.46
CA LEU A 100 5.26 9.85 -4.46
C LEU A 100 6.63 10.25 -3.92
N ILE A 101 6.67 10.82 -2.70
CA ILE A 101 7.94 11.19 -2.04
C ILE A 101 8.83 9.97 -1.84
N SER A 102 8.23 8.84 -1.43
CA SER A 102 8.95 7.58 -1.23
C SER A 102 9.54 7.07 -2.53
N LEU A 103 8.77 7.03 -3.63
CA LEU A 103 9.27 6.62 -4.95
C LEU A 103 10.40 7.52 -5.45
N LYS A 104 10.27 8.85 -5.32
CA LYS A 104 11.31 9.80 -5.71
C LYS A 104 12.60 9.59 -4.91
N THR A 105 12.48 9.28 -3.62
CA THR A 105 13.62 8.96 -2.76
C THR A 105 14.31 7.68 -3.22
N MET A 106 13.54 6.63 -3.53
CA MET A 106 14.08 5.37 -4.04
C MET A 106 14.80 5.55 -5.38
N LEU A 107 14.20 6.27 -6.32
CA LEU A 107 14.82 6.58 -7.62
C LEU A 107 16.14 7.34 -7.48
N ALA A 108 16.25 8.24 -6.52
CA ALA A 108 17.47 9.01 -6.28
C ALA A 108 18.65 8.14 -5.82
N SER A 109 18.37 7.04 -5.12
CA SER A 109 19.38 6.08 -4.63
C SER A 109 19.60 4.86 -5.53
N GLU A 110 18.72 4.62 -6.52
CA GLU A 110 18.75 3.43 -7.36
C GLU A 110 19.81 3.53 -8.46
N LYS A 111 20.55 2.42 -8.67
CA LYS A 111 21.62 2.29 -9.65
C LYS A 111 21.25 1.36 -10.81
N ASP A 112 20.33 0.42 -10.60
CA ASP A 112 19.87 -0.45 -11.67
C ASP A 112 18.96 0.32 -12.63
N GLU A 113 19.39 0.50 -13.88
CA GLU A 113 18.65 1.29 -14.87
C GLU A 113 17.25 0.73 -15.15
N GLY A 114 17.07 -0.59 -15.11
CA GLY A 114 15.75 -1.21 -15.29
C GLY A 114 14.80 -0.82 -14.16
N VAL A 115 15.28 -0.83 -12.92
CA VAL A 115 14.51 -0.39 -11.75
C VAL A 115 14.26 1.12 -11.77
N ARG A 116 15.23 1.93 -12.21
CA ARG A 116 15.08 3.39 -12.36
C ARG A 116 13.97 3.75 -13.35
N VAL A 117 13.94 3.10 -14.52
CA VAL A 117 12.88 3.28 -15.52
C VAL A 117 11.52 2.97 -14.90
N ARG A 118 11.41 1.82 -14.20
CA ARG A 118 10.17 1.43 -13.54
C ARG A 118 9.70 2.46 -12.50
N TYR A 119 10.61 2.98 -11.66
CA TYR A 119 10.23 4.03 -10.70
C TYR A 119 9.86 5.34 -11.39
N GLY A 120 10.52 5.70 -12.50
CA GLY A 120 10.14 6.85 -13.31
C GLY A 120 8.70 6.75 -13.84
N ASP A 121 8.32 5.57 -14.37
CA ASP A 121 6.97 5.31 -14.85
C ASP A 121 5.93 5.39 -13.72
N GLU A 122 6.23 4.79 -12.55
CA GLU A 122 5.34 4.87 -11.38
C GLU A 122 5.22 6.32 -10.86
N ILE A 123 6.32 7.08 -10.82
CA ILE A 123 6.33 8.49 -10.41
C ILE A 123 5.43 9.33 -11.32
N ALA A 124 5.50 9.14 -12.64
CA ALA A 124 4.67 9.89 -13.58
C ALA A 124 3.17 9.64 -13.34
N VAL A 125 2.78 8.39 -13.01
CA VAL A 125 1.39 8.06 -12.65
C VAL A 125 0.99 8.71 -11.32
N PHE A 126 1.86 8.68 -10.32
CA PHE A 126 1.58 9.28 -9.01
C PHE A 126 1.46 10.81 -9.11
N GLU A 127 2.24 11.46 -9.98
CA GLU A 127 2.14 12.90 -10.23
C GLU A 127 0.79 13.28 -10.83
N GLN A 128 0.30 12.50 -11.81
CA GLN A 128 -1.04 12.69 -12.38
C GLN A 128 -2.14 12.49 -11.33
N ALA A 129 -2.04 11.45 -10.50
CA ALA A 129 -3.01 11.22 -9.43
C ALA A 129 -2.99 12.33 -8.37
N LEU A 130 -1.80 12.86 -8.05
CA LEU A 130 -1.64 13.98 -7.11
C LEU A 130 -2.24 15.28 -7.67
N GLU A 131 -2.15 15.52 -8.99
CA GLU A 131 -2.82 16.65 -9.65
C GLU A 131 -4.34 16.60 -9.44
N VAL A 132 -4.95 15.42 -9.59
CA VAL A 132 -6.38 15.22 -9.32
C VAL A 132 -6.70 15.43 -7.84
N GLN A 133 -5.87 14.90 -6.93
CA GLN A 133 -6.06 15.11 -5.48
C GLN A 133 -5.98 16.59 -5.09
N ASN A 134 -5.04 17.34 -5.68
CA ASN A 134 -4.93 18.78 -5.46
C ASN A 134 -6.15 19.54 -5.99
N SER A 135 -6.70 19.10 -7.12
CA SER A 135 -7.93 19.65 -7.70
C SER A 135 -9.15 19.39 -6.81
N LEU A 136 -9.27 18.19 -6.22
CA LEU A 136 -10.27 17.87 -5.21
C LEU A 136 -10.15 18.76 -3.97
N ASN A 137 -8.92 19.00 -3.50
CA ASN A 137 -8.67 19.86 -2.35
C ASN A 137 -9.08 21.31 -2.66
N ALA A 138 -8.77 21.81 -3.85
CA ALA A 138 -9.17 23.14 -4.30
C ALA A 138 -10.69 23.28 -4.44
N TYR A 139 -11.37 22.28 -5.03
CA TYR A 139 -12.83 22.23 -5.11
C TYR A 139 -13.45 22.27 -3.71
N THR A 140 -12.97 21.41 -2.81
CA THR A 140 -13.46 21.33 -1.42
C THR A 140 -13.22 22.64 -0.68
N GLY A 141 -12.07 23.29 -0.89
CA GLY A 141 -11.77 24.60 -0.33
C GLY A 141 -12.72 25.71 -0.81
N LYS A 142 -13.19 25.64 -2.07
CA LYS A 142 -14.12 26.62 -2.64
C LYS A 142 -15.57 26.37 -2.23
N TYR A 143 -16.03 25.11 -2.24
CA TYR A 143 -17.44 24.75 -2.07
C TYR A 143 -17.79 24.19 -0.68
N GLY A 144 -16.79 23.92 0.16
CA GLY A 144 -16.95 23.40 1.52
C GLY A 144 -17.22 21.89 1.59
N ALA A 145 -17.36 21.21 0.45
CA ALA A 145 -17.55 19.77 0.36
C ALA A 145 -16.84 19.21 -0.88
N ALA A 146 -16.41 17.94 -0.80
CA ALA A 146 -15.85 17.23 -1.94
C ALA A 146 -16.92 17.01 -3.03
N PRO A 147 -16.56 16.97 -4.32
CA PRO A 147 -17.52 16.72 -5.38
C PRO A 147 -18.03 15.27 -5.33
N GLU A 148 -19.26 15.04 -5.78
CA GLU A 148 -19.82 13.68 -5.91
C GLU A 148 -19.05 12.84 -6.95
N THR A 149 -18.54 13.48 -8.01
CA THR A 149 -17.81 12.81 -9.10
C THR A 149 -16.59 13.63 -9.55
N LEU A 150 -15.61 12.98 -10.18
CA LEU A 150 -14.39 13.66 -10.64
C LEU A 150 -14.66 14.63 -11.80
N GLU A 151 -15.71 14.41 -12.59
CA GLU A 151 -16.08 15.29 -13.72
C GLU A 151 -16.41 16.72 -13.26
N ALA A 152 -16.87 16.90 -12.01
CA ALA A 152 -17.14 18.21 -11.45
C ALA A 152 -15.86 19.07 -11.25
N LEU A 153 -14.67 18.47 -11.33
CA LEU A 153 -13.39 19.19 -11.30
C LEU A 153 -13.09 19.88 -12.64
N VAL A 154 -13.70 19.41 -13.72
CA VAL A 154 -13.42 19.86 -15.09
C VAL A 154 -14.39 20.97 -15.50
N PRO A 155 -13.94 22.02 -16.21
CA PRO A 155 -12.55 22.38 -16.51
C PRO A 155 -11.92 23.29 -15.45
N GLU A 156 -12.66 23.66 -14.40
CA GLU A 156 -12.28 24.77 -13.52
C GLU A 156 -11.04 24.47 -12.66
N PHE A 157 -10.93 23.26 -12.12
CA PHE A 157 -9.84 22.85 -11.24
C PHE A 157 -8.78 22.03 -11.96
N ILE A 158 -9.16 21.31 -13.02
CA ILE A 158 -8.26 20.55 -13.89
C ILE A 158 -8.81 20.54 -15.31
N ALA A 159 -7.93 20.59 -16.32
CA ALA A 159 -8.33 20.67 -17.73
C ALA A 159 -9.08 19.41 -18.20
N ASN A 160 -8.61 18.24 -17.77
CA ASN A 160 -9.25 16.95 -17.99
C ASN A 160 -8.75 15.97 -16.91
N ILE A 161 -9.54 14.94 -16.61
CA ILE A 161 -9.07 13.86 -15.75
C ILE A 161 -8.00 13.06 -16.52
N PRO A 162 -6.82 12.80 -15.92
CA PRO A 162 -5.77 12.04 -16.58
C PRO A 162 -6.21 10.59 -16.80
N ASP A 163 -5.89 10.06 -17.98
CA ASP A 163 -6.18 8.68 -18.36
C ASP A 163 -5.09 7.75 -17.80
N ILE A 164 -5.21 7.39 -16.53
CA ILE A 164 -4.29 6.47 -15.85
C ILE A 164 -4.57 5.04 -16.36
N LYS A 165 -3.72 4.59 -17.29
CA LYS A 165 -3.75 3.24 -17.86
C LYS A 165 -2.59 2.37 -17.38
N GLY A 166 -2.78 1.06 -17.46
CA GLY A 166 -1.71 0.08 -17.26
C GLY A 166 -1.67 -0.49 -15.85
N SER A 167 -0.60 -0.20 -15.11
CA SER A 167 -0.30 -0.86 -13.82
C SER A 167 -1.06 -0.29 -12.62
N PHE A 168 -1.81 0.80 -12.82
CA PHE A 168 -2.58 1.47 -11.77
C PHE A 168 -3.97 1.85 -12.28
N GLU A 169 -4.87 2.07 -11.32
CA GLU A 169 -6.19 2.63 -11.50
C GLU A 169 -6.44 3.72 -10.44
N LEU A 170 -7.16 4.76 -10.85
CA LEU A 170 -7.61 5.81 -9.95
C LEU A 170 -9.00 5.43 -9.44
N MET A 171 -9.16 5.38 -8.12
CA MET A 171 -10.43 5.10 -7.46
C MET A 171 -10.86 6.28 -6.63
N TYR A 172 -12.00 6.87 -6.98
CA TYR A 172 -12.59 7.96 -6.22
C TYR A 172 -13.77 7.46 -5.39
N ASN A 173 -13.63 7.54 -4.06
CA ASN A 173 -14.68 7.26 -3.08
C ASN A 173 -14.81 8.52 -2.22
N PRO A 174 -15.68 9.49 -2.59
CA PRO A 174 -15.75 10.79 -1.93
C PRO A 174 -15.71 10.69 -0.40
N PRO A 175 -14.86 11.48 0.29
CA PRO A 175 -13.98 12.52 -0.25
C PRO A 175 -12.59 12.03 -0.70
N SER A 176 -12.33 10.72 -0.66
CA SER A 176 -11.00 10.14 -0.78
C SER A 176 -10.69 9.71 -2.22
N LEU A 177 -9.49 10.06 -2.68
CA LEU A 177 -8.91 9.53 -3.92
C LEU A 177 -7.86 8.49 -3.57
N HIS A 178 -7.89 7.37 -4.26
CA HIS A 178 -6.97 6.25 -4.08
C HIS A 178 -6.29 5.94 -5.40
N LEU A 179 -5.00 5.65 -5.36
CA LEU A 179 -4.26 5.14 -6.50
C LEU A 179 -3.75 3.74 -6.15
N GLN A 180 -4.26 2.74 -6.86
CA GLN A 180 -3.97 1.35 -6.54
C GLN A 180 -3.69 0.52 -7.79
N ARG A 181 -3.11 -0.66 -7.61
CA ARG A 181 -2.94 -1.60 -8.73
C ARG A 181 -4.27 -2.28 -9.05
N PRO A 182 -4.58 -2.57 -10.33
CA PRO A 182 -5.82 -3.22 -10.71
C PRO A 182 -5.99 -4.58 -10.03
N ASP A 183 -7.19 -4.86 -9.54
CA ASP A 183 -7.52 -6.17 -8.99
C ASP A 183 -7.61 -7.21 -10.11
N LYS A 184 -6.60 -8.12 -10.17
CA LYS A 184 -6.57 -9.20 -11.16
C LYS A 184 -7.79 -10.12 -11.07
N LYS A 185 -8.45 -10.25 -9.91
CA LYS A 185 -9.63 -11.12 -9.76
C LYS A 185 -10.87 -10.58 -10.47
N LYS A 186 -10.98 -9.27 -10.67
CA LYS A 186 -12.11 -8.66 -11.42
C LYS A 186 -11.96 -8.78 -12.93
N GLN A 187 -10.76 -9.09 -13.44
CA GLN A 187 -10.51 -9.25 -14.89
C GLN A 187 -10.74 -10.68 -15.40
N THR A 188 -10.73 -11.68 -14.52
CA THR A 188 -11.13 -13.05 -14.86
C THR A 188 -12.59 -13.27 -14.48
N GLY A 189 -13.51 -12.93 -15.39
CA GLY A 189 -14.85 -13.47 -15.37
C GLY A 189 -14.82 -14.98 -15.62
N SER A 190 -14.45 -15.78 -14.62
CA SER A 190 -14.69 -17.21 -14.47
C SER A 190 -13.94 -17.66 -13.22
N GLY A 191 -14.64 -17.73 -12.09
CA GLY A 191 -14.13 -18.45 -10.93
C GLY A 191 -14.03 -19.93 -11.28
N ILE A 192 -12.83 -20.49 -11.21
CA ILE A 192 -12.65 -21.94 -11.23
C ILE A 192 -13.20 -22.46 -9.89
N PRO A 193 -14.21 -23.35 -9.89
CA PRO A 193 -14.68 -23.96 -8.65
C PRO A 193 -13.62 -24.94 -8.18
N TRP A 194 -13.18 -24.79 -6.93
CA TRP A 194 -12.37 -25.81 -6.26
C TRP A 194 -13.31 -26.95 -5.88
N ASN A 195 -13.23 -28.07 -6.61
CA ASN A 195 -13.70 -29.38 -6.17
C ASN A 195 -12.53 -30.12 -5.53
#